data_AF-A0A089HYN3-F1
#
_entry.id   AF-A0A089HYN3-F1
#
_cell.length_a   1.000
_cell.length_b   1.000
_cell.length_c   1.000
_cell.angle_alpha   90.00
_cell.angle_beta   90.00
_cell.angle_gamma   90.00
#
_symmetry.space_group_name_H-M   'P 1'
#
loop_
_entity.id
_entity.type
_entity.pdbx_description
1 polymer ?
#
loop_
_entity_poly.entity_id
_entity_poly.type
_entity_poly.pdbx_seq_one_letter_code
_entity_poly.pdbx_strand_id
1 'polypeptide(L)'
;MLKQYNEEYFAKIKEAARERLRPDSVSVFFIATLVFSAVMIAVSLNAVLYGDNTDSRWMIYLIVDIVLWAFHLLAALLFYNEKLAYKYQKIQAYILCFISLKFSLEIYLVYFLMCEDRGAEPFMTSLGLLMLLGGILFLILSTWRAVHRVKQGHLRRGEKGLYNFGGSKSYISFPVIYLGAVIAGFVPRMFADSSSYTSFEPVIALVLSVLIQYLTAMFLPEFILLAYCKGRFQSFHIQPPNQRKSKQQKPRGGHKA
;
A
#
# COMPACT_ATOMS: atom_id res chain seq x y z
N MET A 1 22.46 -6.66 1.72
CA MET A 1 22.33 -6.26 3.14
C MET A 1 21.64 -7.27 4.05
N LEU A 2 20.55 -7.95 3.64
CA LEU A 2 19.83 -8.88 4.55
C LEU A 2 20.29 -10.36 4.50
N LYS A 3 21.16 -10.74 3.55
CA LYS A 3 21.55 -12.15 3.30
C LYS A 3 22.22 -12.85 4.50
N GLN A 4 22.82 -12.09 5.42
CA GLN A 4 23.55 -12.60 6.58
C GLN A 4 22.64 -13.00 7.77
N TYR A 5 21.35 -12.66 7.73
CA TYR A 5 20.42 -12.93 8.83
C TYR A 5 19.64 -14.22 8.60
N ASN A 6 19.56 -15.04 9.64
CA ASN A 6 18.81 -16.29 9.64
C ASN A 6 17.29 -16.05 9.77
N GLU A 7 16.52 -17.10 9.50
CA GLU A 7 15.05 -17.07 9.52
C GLU A 7 14.45 -16.54 10.84
N GLU A 8 15.13 -16.79 11.97
CA GLU A 8 14.71 -16.36 13.30
C GLU A 8 14.53 -14.83 13.41
N TYR A 9 15.35 -14.06 12.68
CA TYR A 9 15.24 -12.59 12.64
C TYR A 9 13.96 -12.10 11.96
N PHE A 10 13.21 -12.99 11.31
CA PHE A 10 11.99 -12.68 10.58
C PHE A 10 10.76 -13.38 11.19
N ALA A 11 10.84 -13.85 12.43
CA ALA A 11 9.75 -14.57 13.09
C ALA A 11 8.42 -13.80 13.05
N LYS A 12 8.43 -12.48 13.29
CA LYS A 12 7.24 -11.62 13.20
C LYS A 12 6.66 -11.53 11.79
N ILE A 13 7.51 -11.51 10.76
CA ILE A 13 7.04 -11.57 9.36
C ILE A 13 6.42 -12.93 9.06
N LYS A 14 6.98 -14.00 9.64
CA LYS A 14 6.44 -15.36 9.50
C LYS A 14 5.09 -15.52 10.17
N GLU A 15 4.88 -14.89 11.33
CA GLU A 15 3.58 -14.76 11.99
C GLU A 15 2.60 -14.02 11.08
N ALA A 16 2.95 -12.82 10.61
CA ALA A 16 2.11 -12.04 9.69
C ALA A 16 1.74 -12.81 8.41
N ALA A 17 2.70 -13.54 7.82
CA ALA A 17 2.48 -14.39 6.64
C ALA A 17 1.42 -15.48 6.89
N ARG A 18 1.38 -16.04 8.12
CA ARG A 18 0.47 -17.13 8.50
C ARG A 18 -0.90 -16.65 8.94
N GLU A 19 -1.04 -15.37 9.24
CA GLU A 19 -2.28 -14.76 9.71
C GLU A 19 -2.86 -13.85 8.63
N ARG A 20 -2.49 -12.56 8.62
CA ARG A 20 -3.10 -11.55 7.75
C ARG A 20 -2.52 -11.42 6.34
N LEU A 21 -1.30 -11.91 6.11
CA LEU A 21 -0.62 -11.91 4.79
C LEU A 21 -0.58 -13.30 4.17
N ARG A 22 -1.60 -14.12 4.47
CA ARG A 22 -1.78 -15.41 3.80
C ARG A 22 -2.13 -15.20 2.33
N PRO A 23 -1.79 -16.17 1.45
CA PRO A 23 -2.08 -16.06 0.02
C PRO A 23 -3.54 -15.73 -0.31
N ASP A 24 -4.50 -16.30 0.42
CA ASP A 24 -5.93 -16.01 0.29
C ASP A 24 -6.29 -14.58 0.70
N SER A 25 -5.77 -14.11 1.83
CA SER A 25 -5.98 -12.73 2.29
C SER A 25 -5.40 -11.71 1.31
N VAL A 26 -4.24 -12.01 0.71
CA VAL A 26 -3.61 -11.16 -0.32
C VAL A 26 -4.46 -11.13 -1.59
N SER A 27 -5.08 -12.24 -1.99
CA SER A 27 -6.01 -12.26 -3.12
C SER A 27 -7.25 -11.40 -2.88
N VAL A 28 -7.81 -11.42 -1.66
CA VAL A 28 -8.92 -10.53 -1.28
C VAL A 28 -8.50 -9.07 -1.38
N PHE A 29 -7.29 -8.73 -0.92
CA PHE A 29 -6.74 -7.39 -1.06
C PHE A 29 -6.67 -6.97 -2.54
N PHE A 30 -6.18 -7.82 -3.45
CA PHE A 30 -6.14 -7.50 -4.89
C PHE A 30 -7.52 -7.17 -5.44
N ILE A 31 -8.54 -7.96 -5.10
CA ILE A 31 -9.92 -7.67 -5.55
C ILE A 31 -10.42 -6.33 -4.99
N ALA A 32 -10.22 -6.07 -3.70
CA ALA A 32 -10.64 -4.82 -3.08
C ALA A 32 -9.97 -3.60 -3.72
N THR A 33 -8.64 -3.65 -3.91
CA THR A 33 -7.90 -2.57 -4.53
C THR A 33 -8.18 -2.43 -6.02
N LEU A 34 -8.55 -3.51 -6.71
CA LEU A 34 -8.93 -3.48 -8.13
C LEU A 34 -10.24 -2.72 -8.33
N VAL A 35 -11.24 -2.97 -7.48
CA VAL A 35 -12.52 -2.26 -7.50
C VAL A 35 -12.31 -0.78 -7.19
N PHE A 36 -11.54 -0.48 -6.14
CA PHE A 36 -11.17 0.89 -5.80
C PHE A 36 -10.50 1.60 -7.00
N SER A 37 -9.55 0.92 -7.63
CA SER A 37 -8.79 1.45 -8.77
C SER A 37 -9.68 1.70 -9.99
N ALA A 38 -10.67 0.84 -10.25
CA ALA A 38 -11.66 1.06 -11.30
C ALA A 38 -12.50 2.33 -11.06
N VAL A 39 -12.87 2.61 -9.81
CA VAL A 39 -13.60 3.83 -9.44
C VAL A 39 -12.72 5.07 -9.68
N MET A 40 -11.45 5.04 -9.26
CA MET A 40 -10.53 6.16 -9.48
C MET A 40 -10.34 6.45 -10.97
N ILE A 41 -10.14 5.40 -11.80
CA ILE A 41 -10.05 5.55 -13.25
C ILE A 41 -11.32 6.14 -13.84
N ALA A 42 -12.50 5.70 -13.40
CA ALA A 42 -13.77 6.24 -13.88
C ALA A 42 -13.91 7.74 -13.56
N VAL A 43 -13.52 8.15 -12.35
CA VAL A 43 -13.51 9.57 -11.94
C VAL A 43 -12.50 10.36 -12.77
N SER A 44 -11.27 9.88 -12.92
CA SER A 44 -10.25 10.54 -13.73
C SER A 44 -10.64 10.62 -15.21
N LEU A 45 -11.24 9.57 -15.77
CA LEU A 45 -11.73 9.56 -17.14
C LEU A 45 -12.84 10.60 -17.34
N ASN A 46 -13.77 10.72 -16.38
CA ASN A 46 -14.81 11.74 -16.44
C ASN A 46 -14.21 13.16 -16.45
N ALA A 47 -13.24 13.43 -15.56
CA ALA A 47 -12.57 14.73 -15.51
C ALA A 47 -11.77 15.07 -16.78
N VAL A 48 -11.12 14.07 -17.39
CA VAL A 48 -10.34 14.27 -18.63
C VAL A 48 -11.23 14.47 -19.85
N LEU A 49 -12.38 13.79 -19.94
CA LEU A 49 -13.26 13.86 -21.11
C LEU A 49 -14.25 15.02 -21.07
N TYR A 50 -14.66 15.44 -19.88
CA TYR A 50 -15.76 16.40 -19.68
C TYR A 50 -15.39 17.58 -18.79
N GLY A 51 -14.16 17.66 -18.27
CA GLY A 51 -13.72 18.81 -17.48
C GLY A 51 -13.55 20.04 -18.37
N ASP A 52 -13.99 21.20 -17.87
CA ASP A 52 -14.02 22.45 -18.64
C ASP A 52 -12.62 23.02 -18.82
N ASN A 53 -11.73 22.77 -17.85
CA ASN A 53 -10.39 23.36 -17.79
C ASN A 53 -9.26 22.30 -17.83
N THR A 54 -9.59 21.02 -17.93
CA THR A 54 -8.60 19.93 -17.89
C THR A 54 -7.75 19.89 -19.16
N ASP A 55 -6.42 19.82 -19.00
CA ASP A 55 -5.49 19.72 -20.11
C ASP A 55 -5.47 18.30 -20.72
N SER A 56 -5.51 18.21 -22.05
CA SER A 56 -5.40 16.96 -22.80
C SER A 56 -4.16 16.12 -22.46
N ARG A 57 -3.09 16.74 -21.93
CA ARG A 57 -1.89 16.04 -21.43
C ARG A 57 -2.21 15.03 -20.34
N TRP A 58 -3.28 15.21 -19.56
CA TRP A 58 -3.68 14.23 -18.54
C TRP A 58 -4.06 12.87 -19.10
N MET A 59 -4.41 12.81 -20.39
CA MET A 59 -4.73 11.56 -21.05
C MET A 59 -3.55 10.57 -21.04
N ILE A 60 -2.29 11.04 -21.07
CA ILE A 60 -1.13 10.13 -21.00
C ILE A 60 -1.05 9.42 -19.65
N TYR A 61 -1.30 10.15 -18.55
CA TYR A 61 -1.28 9.59 -17.20
C TYR A 61 -2.45 8.63 -17.00
N LEU A 62 -3.62 8.95 -17.54
CA LEU A 62 -4.79 8.08 -17.51
C LEU A 62 -4.56 6.77 -18.28
N ILE A 63 -3.96 6.83 -19.48
CA ILE A 63 -3.58 5.63 -20.25
C ILE A 63 -2.62 4.76 -19.44
N VAL A 64 -1.58 5.36 -18.83
CA VAL A 64 -0.66 4.63 -17.97
C VAL A 64 -1.40 3.95 -16.82
N ASP A 65 -2.31 4.66 -16.13
CA ASP A 65 -3.07 4.08 -15.03
C ASP A 65 -4.01 2.94 -15.46
N ILE A 66 -4.64 3.06 -16.64
CA ILE A 66 -5.44 1.99 -17.25
C ILE A 66 -4.58 0.76 -17.56
N VAL A 67 -3.37 0.94 -18.10
CA VAL A 67 -2.44 -0.17 -18.37
C VAL A 67 -2.03 -0.85 -17.06
N LEU A 68 -1.74 -0.08 -16.01
CA LEU A 68 -1.42 -0.62 -14.69
C LEU A 68 -2.63 -1.33 -14.05
N TRP A 69 -3.84 -0.83 -14.26
CA TRP A 69 -5.07 -1.49 -13.85
C TRP A 69 -5.31 -2.79 -14.60
N ALA A 70 -5.03 -2.86 -15.90
CA ALA A 70 -5.12 -4.10 -16.66
C ALA A 70 -4.13 -5.16 -16.13
N PHE A 71 -2.91 -4.76 -15.79
CA PHE A 71 -1.96 -5.65 -15.10
C PHE A 71 -2.50 -6.11 -13.74
N HIS A 72 -3.07 -5.21 -12.96
CA HIS A 72 -3.68 -5.53 -11.67
C HIS A 72 -4.86 -6.50 -11.82
N LEU A 73 -5.72 -6.31 -12.82
CA LEU A 73 -6.82 -7.21 -13.16
C LEU A 73 -6.31 -8.62 -13.45
N LEU A 74 -5.27 -8.75 -14.26
CA LEU A 74 -4.65 -10.05 -14.56
C LEU A 74 -4.11 -10.73 -13.31
N ALA A 75 -3.44 -9.97 -12.43
CA ALA A 75 -2.98 -10.50 -11.15
C ALA A 75 -4.14 -10.95 -10.26
N ALA A 76 -5.19 -10.13 -10.14
CA ALA A 76 -6.37 -10.44 -9.33
C ALA A 76 -7.07 -11.72 -9.83
N LEU A 77 -7.28 -11.86 -11.14
CA LEU A 77 -7.85 -13.06 -11.76
C LEU A 77 -6.97 -14.30 -11.53
N LEU A 78 -5.66 -14.17 -11.71
CA LEU A 78 -4.71 -15.28 -11.51
C LEU A 78 -4.74 -15.79 -10.06
N PHE A 79 -4.72 -14.87 -9.09
CA PHE A 79 -4.62 -15.21 -7.67
C PHE A 79 -5.97 -15.39 -6.99
N TYR A 80 -7.09 -15.09 -7.65
CA TYR A 80 -8.41 -15.47 -7.18
C TYR A 80 -8.53 -17.00 -6.99
N ASN A 81 -7.85 -17.77 -7.84
CA ASN A 81 -7.74 -19.21 -7.65
C ASN A 81 -6.78 -19.53 -6.49
N GLU A 82 -7.32 -20.03 -5.38
CA GLU A 82 -6.57 -20.38 -4.17
C GLU A 82 -5.38 -21.31 -4.47
N LYS A 83 -5.54 -22.30 -5.36
CA LYS A 83 -4.44 -23.22 -5.72
C LYS A 83 -3.25 -22.47 -6.33
N LEU A 84 -3.53 -21.50 -7.20
CA LEU A 84 -2.50 -20.68 -7.85
C LEU A 84 -1.89 -19.67 -6.88
N ALA A 85 -2.68 -19.07 -5.99
CA ALA A 85 -2.19 -18.21 -4.91
C ALA A 85 -1.17 -18.92 -4.02
N TYR A 86 -1.50 -20.12 -3.55
CA TYR A 86 -0.59 -20.90 -2.69
C TYR A 86 0.63 -21.44 -3.46
N LYS A 87 0.47 -21.81 -4.74
CA LYS A 87 1.56 -22.29 -5.60
C LYS A 87 2.57 -21.18 -5.94
N TYR A 88 2.08 -19.99 -6.30
CA TYR A 88 2.89 -18.87 -6.78
C TYR A 88 3.02 -17.74 -5.76
N GLN A 89 2.91 -18.07 -4.47
CA GLN A 89 2.91 -17.12 -3.36
C GLN A 89 4.15 -16.21 -3.26
N LYS A 90 5.28 -16.60 -3.85
CA LYS A 90 6.47 -15.75 -4.00
C LYS A 90 6.20 -14.59 -4.96
N ILE A 91 5.69 -14.91 -6.15
CA ILE A 91 5.34 -13.92 -7.19
C ILE A 91 4.21 -13.02 -6.67
N GLN A 92 3.21 -13.61 -6.01
CA GLN A 92 2.12 -12.89 -5.38
C GLN A 92 2.61 -11.83 -4.39
N ALA A 93 3.65 -12.13 -3.59
CA ALA A 93 4.20 -11.16 -2.62
C ALA A 93 4.93 -9.99 -3.30
N TYR A 94 5.60 -10.20 -4.44
CA TYR A 94 6.18 -9.09 -5.21
C TYR A 94 5.08 -8.22 -5.84
N ILE A 95 4.05 -8.86 -6.40
CA ILE A 95 2.90 -8.16 -6.98
C ILE A 95 2.13 -7.39 -5.90
N LEU A 96 2.04 -7.91 -4.67
CA LEU A 96 1.48 -7.18 -3.53
C LEU A 96 2.22 -5.88 -3.25
N CYS A 97 3.55 -5.88 -3.29
CA CYS A 97 4.33 -4.66 -3.10
C CYS A 97 4.02 -3.63 -4.20
N PHE A 98 3.95 -4.09 -5.45
CA PHE A 98 3.65 -3.24 -6.59
C PHE A 98 2.23 -2.64 -6.53
N ILE A 99 1.21 -3.47 -6.32
CA ILE A 99 -0.19 -3.04 -6.23
C ILE A 99 -0.39 -2.08 -5.06
N SER A 100 0.23 -2.34 -3.92
CA SER A 100 0.15 -1.44 -2.76
C SER A 100 0.77 -0.07 -3.07
N LEU A 101 1.93 -0.05 -3.74
CA LEU A 101 2.54 1.21 -4.16
C LEU A 101 1.65 1.95 -5.17
N LYS A 102 1.12 1.29 -6.19
CA LYS A 102 0.16 1.89 -7.15
C LYS A 102 -1.04 2.49 -6.41
N PHE A 103 -1.69 1.68 -5.57
CA PHE A 103 -2.85 2.09 -4.77
C PHE A 103 -2.57 3.34 -3.93
N SER A 104 -1.36 3.46 -3.39
CA SER A 104 -0.94 4.61 -2.57
C SER A 104 -0.86 5.94 -3.34
N LEU A 105 -0.76 5.90 -4.67
CA LEU A 105 -0.54 7.06 -5.53
C LEU A 105 -1.78 7.45 -6.34
N GLU A 106 -2.78 6.58 -6.39
CA GLU A 106 -3.86 6.66 -7.37
C GLU A 106 -4.78 7.88 -7.19
N ILE A 107 -5.07 8.24 -5.94
CA ILE A 107 -5.92 9.41 -5.63
C ILE A 107 -5.24 10.72 -6.04
N TYR A 108 -3.90 10.78 -6.11
CA TYR A 108 -3.22 12.00 -6.52
C TYR A 108 -3.57 12.40 -7.96
N LEU A 109 -3.83 11.45 -8.86
CA LEU A 109 -4.28 11.77 -10.22
C LEU A 109 -5.63 12.49 -10.19
N VAL A 110 -6.59 11.96 -9.40
CA VAL A 110 -7.89 12.60 -9.18
C VAL A 110 -7.71 14.00 -8.57
N TYR A 111 -6.85 14.12 -7.56
CA TYR A 111 -6.56 15.40 -6.91
C TYR A 111 -6.06 16.46 -7.91
N PHE A 112 -5.05 16.15 -8.72
CA PHE A 112 -4.48 17.12 -9.65
C PHE A 112 -5.47 17.49 -10.76
N LEU A 113 -6.25 16.52 -11.25
CA LEU A 113 -7.34 16.78 -12.20
C LEU A 113 -8.38 17.73 -11.59
N MET A 114 -8.79 17.51 -10.34
CA MET A 114 -9.73 18.40 -9.65
C MET A 114 -9.15 19.80 -9.44
N CYS A 115 -7.86 19.92 -9.13
CA CYS A 115 -7.22 21.23 -9.01
C CYS A 115 -7.25 21.99 -10.34
N GLU A 116 -6.99 21.33 -11.45
CA GLU A 116 -7.00 21.99 -12.76
C GLU A 116 -8.42 22.33 -13.22
N ASP A 117 -9.35 21.37 -13.15
CA ASP A 117 -10.74 21.55 -13.55
C ASP A 117 -11.42 22.69 -12.78
N ARG A 118 -11.16 22.80 -11.47
CA ARG A 118 -11.74 23.84 -10.60
C ARG A 118 -10.97 25.17 -10.63
N GLY A 119 -9.90 25.29 -11.41
CA GLY A 119 -9.05 26.49 -11.42
C GLY A 119 -8.46 26.81 -10.05
N ALA A 120 -8.06 25.77 -9.30
CA ALA A 120 -7.52 25.92 -7.96
C ALA A 120 -6.25 26.78 -7.94
N GLU A 121 -6.03 27.48 -6.83
CA GLU A 121 -4.86 28.35 -6.71
C GLU A 121 -3.54 27.58 -6.89
N PRO A 122 -2.50 28.19 -7.49
CA PRO A 122 -1.21 27.53 -7.75
C PRO A 122 -0.55 26.89 -6.52
N PHE A 123 -0.86 27.38 -5.31
CA PHE A 123 -0.34 26.78 -4.07
C PHE A 123 -0.89 25.37 -3.85
N MET A 124 -2.12 25.06 -4.29
CA MET A 124 -2.74 23.73 -4.10
C MET A 124 -1.98 22.68 -4.91
N THR A 125 -1.70 22.95 -6.18
CA THR A 125 -0.86 22.05 -7.01
C THR A 125 0.53 21.86 -6.39
N SER A 126 1.16 22.94 -5.93
CA SER A 126 2.48 22.90 -5.26
C SER A 126 2.45 22.06 -3.98
N LEU A 127 1.38 22.21 -3.18
CA LEU A 127 1.18 21.47 -1.94
C LEU A 127 0.95 19.98 -2.22
N GLY A 128 0.12 19.63 -3.20
CA GLY A 128 -0.09 18.24 -3.60
C GLY A 128 1.19 17.56 -4.06
N LEU A 129 2.02 18.25 -4.83
CA LEU A 129 3.33 17.74 -5.24
C LEU A 129 4.27 17.53 -4.04
N LEU A 130 4.30 18.51 -3.11
CA LEU A 130 5.07 18.39 -1.86
C LEU A 130 4.61 17.18 -1.03
N MET A 131 3.30 16.98 -0.90
CA MET A 131 2.69 15.88 -0.15
C MET A 131 3.03 14.51 -0.77
N LEU A 132 2.89 14.42 -2.10
CA LEU A 132 3.25 13.23 -2.88
C LEU A 132 4.73 12.84 -2.66
N LEU A 133 5.64 13.80 -2.83
CA LEU A 133 7.08 13.59 -2.64
C LEU A 133 7.41 13.27 -1.18
N GLY A 134 6.77 13.95 -0.23
CA GLY A 134 6.92 13.69 1.20
C GLY A 134 6.50 12.28 1.58
N GLY A 135 5.40 11.76 1.03
CA GLY A 135 4.97 10.39 1.24
C GLY A 135 5.90 9.35 0.62
N ILE A 136 6.47 9.62 -0.56
CA ILE A 136 7.50 8.76 -1.18
C ILE A 136 8.76 8.73 -0.30
N LEU A 137 9.21 9.89 0.18
CA LEU A 137 10.34 9.99 1.10
C LEU A 137 10.05 9.22 2.40
N PHE A 138 8.86 9.38 2.97
CA PHE A 138 8.44 8.67 4.17
C PHE A 138 8.42 7.14 3.97
N LEU A 139 8.01 6.66 2.80
CA LEU A 139 8.09 5.24 2.45
C LEU A 139 9.54 4.75 2.39
N ILE A 140 10.46 5.52 1.78
CA ILE A 140 11.89 5.17 1.72
C ILE A 140 12.46 5.07 3.14
N LEU A 141 12.20 6.08 3.98
CA LEU A 141 12.64 6.12 5.38
C LEU A 141 12.04 4.97 6.20
N SER A 142 10.76 4.67 6.02
CA SER A 142 10.07 3.56 6.67
C SER A 142 10.66 2.21 6.27
N THR A 143 10.99 2.04 4.99
CA THR A 143 11.62 0.82 4.47
C THR A 143 13.04 0.66 5.00
N TRP A 144 13.85 1.73 4.98
CA TRP A 144 15.20 1.73 5.53
C TRP A 144 15.21 1.36 7.02
N ARG A 145 14.29 1.96 7.78
CA ARG A 145 14.09 1.65 9.19
C ARG A 145 13.66 0.20 9.41
N ALA A 146 12.74 -0.33 8.61
CA ALA A 146 12.33 -1.73 8.71
C ALA A 146 13.51 -2.68 8.53
N VAL A 147 14.36 -2.41 7.54
CA VAL A 147 15.63 -3.14 7.33
C VAL A 147 16.54 -3.01 8.55
N HIS A 148 16.70 -1.82 9.12
CA HIS A 148 17.52 -1.63 10.31
C HIS A 148 16.97 -2.38 11.53
N ARG A 149 15.65 -2.41 11.74
CA ARG A 149 15.01 -3.18 12.82
C ARG A 149 15.20 -4.68 12.68
N VAL A 150 15.25 -5.20 11.45
CA VAL A 150 15.65 -6.59 11.21
C VAL A 150 17.08 -6.81 11.72
N LYS A 151 18.02 -5.91 11.39
CA LYS A 151 19.43 -6.04 11.84
C LYS A 151 19.56 -6.02 13.36
N GLN A 152 18.75 -5.20 14.03
CA GLN A 152 18.71 -5.08 15.49
C GLN A 152 18.01 -6.27 16.19
N GLY A 153 17.41 -7.20 15.44
CA GLY A 153 16.73 -8.36 16.01
C GLY A 153 15.30 -8.09 16.51
N HIS A 154 14.73 -6.89 16.31
CA HIS A 154 13.38 -6.53 16.79
C HIS A 154 12.22 -7.32 16.14
N LEU A 155 12.51 -8.14 15.13
CA LEU A 155 11.54 -9.00 14.46
C LEU A 155 11.66 -10.49 14.86
N ARG A 156 12.50 -10.81 15.85
CA ARG A 156 12.57 -12.13 16.48
C ARG A 156 11.31 -12.43 17.32
N ARG A 157 11.14 -13.67 17.75
CA ARG A 157 10.01 -14.07 18.62
C ARG A 157 10.08 -13.34 19.96
N GLY A 158 8.93 -12.90 20.48
CA GLY A 158 8.85 -12.15 21.74
C GLY A 158 9.22 -10.68 21.65
N GLU A 159 9.76 -10.22 20.53
CA GLU A 159 10.13 -8.83 20.31
C GLU A 159 8.95 -7.97 19.85
N LYS A 160 9.09 -6.65 19.99
CA LYS A 160 8.01 -5.67 19.79
C LYS A 160 7.66 -5.43 18.29
N GLY A 161 8.42 -5.98 17.35
CA GLY A 161 8.12 -5.96 15.91
C GLY A 161 8.30 -4.60 15.21
N LEU A 162 7.72 -4.48 14.01
CA LEU A 162 7.79 -3.26 13.19
C LEU A 162 7.00 -2.10 13.80
N TYR A 163 5.86 -2.39 14.43
CA TYR A 163 4.88 -1.42 14.93
C TYR A 163 5.13 -0.94 16.37
N ASN A 164 6.29 -1.24 16.95
CA ASN A 164 6.65 -0.68 18.25
C ASN A 164 6.97 0.81 18.12
N PHE A 165 5.95 1.64 18.32
CA PHE A 165 6.03 3.10 18.28
C PHE A 165 6.49 3.72 19.61
N GLY A 166 6.41 2.98 20.72
CA GLY A 166 6.78 3.49 22.05
C GLY A 166 8.26 3.87 22.18
N GLY A 167 9.14 3.28 21.36
CA GLY A 167 10.56 3.67 21.29
C GLY A 167 10.88 4.75 20.24
N SER A 168 9.91 5.17 19.43
CA SER A 168 10.13 6.18 18.39
C SER A 168 8.96 7.15 18.30
N LYS A 169 8.94 8.16 19.18
CA LYS A 169 7.93 9.23 19.16
C LYS A 169 7.76 9.82 17.75
N SER A 170 8.86 9.91 16.99
CA SER A 170 8.92 10.45 15.63
C SER A 170 8.05 9.74 14.58
N TYR A 171 7.70 8.46 14.73
CA TYR A 171 7.05 7.71 13.64
C TYR A 171 5.53 7.86 13.58
N ILE A 172 4.88 7.95 14.75
CA ILE A 172 3.46 8.34 14.83
C ILE A 172 3.34 9.86 14.71
N SER A 173 4.30 10.60 15.29
CA SER A 173 4.22 12.06 15.27
C SER A 173 4.40 12.61 13.86
N PHE A 174 5.21 12.00 12.98
CA PHE A 174 5.44 12.58 11.66
C PHE A 174 4.16 12.60 10.79
N PRO A 175 3.43 11.49 10.55
CA PRO A 175 2.17 11.53 9.80
C PRO A 175 1.11 12.42 10.46
N VAL A 176 1.02 12.42 11.80
CA VAL A 176 0.02 13.22 12.55
C VAL A 176 0.35 14.71 12.54
N ILE A 177 1.60 15.10 12.78
CA ILE A 177 2.08 16.49 12.70
C ILE A 177 1.96 16.98 11.27
N TYR A 178 2.29 16.14 10.29
CA TYR A 178 2.25 16.51 8.88
C TYR A 178 0.81 16.68 8.38
N LEU A 179 -0.11 15.77 8.74
CA LEU A 179 -1.55 15.93 8.49
C LEU A 179 -2.11 17.16 9.23
N GLY A 180 -1.69 17.38 10.47
CA GLY A 180 -2.03 18.57 11.25
C GLY A 180 -1.55 19.86 10.61
N ALA A 181 -0.35 19.88 10.01
CA ALA A 181 0.20 21.02 9.29
C ALA A 181 -0.59 21.31 8.00
N VAL A 182 -1.04 20.28 7.27
CA VAL A 182 -1.94 20.43 6.12
C VAL A 182 -3.24 21.09 6.54
N ILE A 183 -3.90 20.55 7.56
CA ILE A 183 -5.18 21.09 8.06
C ILE A 183 -4.99 22.51 8.59
N ALA A 184 -3.96 22.77 9.39
CA ALA A 184 -3.67 24.08 9.96
C ALA A 184 -3.27 25.12 8.92
N GLY A 185 -2.66 24.72 7.80
CA GLY A 185 -2.38 25.61 6.67
C GLY A 185 -3.62 25.94 5.83
N PHE A 186 -4.58 25.03 5.77
CA PHE A 186 -5.81 25.18 4.98
C PHE A 186 -6.91 25.96 5.69
N VAL A 187 -7.17 25.63 6.97
CA VAL A 187 -8.30 26.18 7.73
C VAL A 187 -8.31 27.72 7.74
N PRO A 188 -7.20 28.43 8.03
CA PRO A 188 -7.20 29.89 8.05
C PRO A 188 -7.47 30.51 6.68
N ARG A 189 -7.02 29.89 5.58
CA ARG A 189 -7.20 30.43 4.22
C ARG A 189 -8.61 30.21 3.68
N MET A 190 -9.28 29.13 4.09
CA MET A 190 -10.69 28.91 3.80
C MET A 190 -11.61 29.96 4.45
N PHE A 191 -11.25 30.46 5.63
CA PHE A 191 -12.05 31.46 6.36
C PHE A 191 -11.63 32.91 6.09
N ALA A 192 -10.39 33.14 5.65
CA ALA A 192 -9.88 34.50 5.40
C ALA A 192 -10.38 35.10 4.09
N ASP A 193 -10.80 34.28 3.13
CA ASP A 193 -11.10 34.72 1.78
C ASP A 193 -12.54 34.38 1.40
N SER A 194 -13.50 35.11 1.98
CA SER A 194 -14.94 34.96 1.68
C SER A 194 -15.31 35.34 0.24
N SER A 195 -14.35 35.84 -0.55
CA SER A 195 -14.49 36.23 -1.96
C SER A 195 -13.96 35.19 -2.94
N SER A 196 -13.12 34.24 -2.51
CA SER A 196 -12.62 33.16 -3.37
C SER A 196 -13.38 31.88 -3.03
N TYR A 197 -14.14 31.37 -4.01
CA TYR A 197 -14.80 30.08 -3.92
C TYR A 197 -13.75 28.96 -3.98
N THR A 198 -12.91 28.84 -2.94
CA THR A 198 -12.00 27.70 -2.82
C THR A 198 -12.87 26.47 -2.61
N SER A 199 -13.10 25.72 -3.69
CA SER A 199 -13.91 24.50 -3.66
C SER A 199 -13.32 23.53 -2.64
N PHE A 200 -14.15 22.97 -1.75
CA PHE A 200 -13.69 22.07 -0.68
C PHE A 200 -13.24 20.70 -1.22
N GLU A 201 -13.70 20.33 -2.42
CA GLU A 201 -13.50 19.02 -3.03
C GLU A 201 -12.02 18.63 -3.23
N PRO A 202 -11.14 19.47 -3.80
CA PRO A 202 -9.73 19.09 -3.97
C PRO A 202 -9.01 18.96 -2.61
N VAL A 203 -9.48 19.66 -1.56
CA VAL A 203 -8.93 19.52 -0.20
C VAL A 203 -9.25 18.16 0.38
N ILE A 204 -10.50 17.69 0.23
CA ILE A 204 -10.87 16.32 0.62
C ILE A 204 -10.01 15.31 -0.13
N ALA A 205 -9.88 15.47 -1.45
CA ALA A 205 -9.09 14.57 -2.28
C ALA A 205 -7.61 14.54 -1.84
N LEU A 206 -7.03 15.69 -1.48
CA LEU A 206 -5.67 15.78 -0.94
C LEU A 206 -5.53 15.05 0.40
N VAL A 207 -6.45 15.29 1.33
CA VAL A 207 -6.43 14.64 2.65
C VAL A 207 -6.52 13.12 2.50
N LEU A 208 -7.41 12.63 1.64
CA LEU A 208 -7.52 11.19 1.34
C LEU A 208 -6.25 10.63 0.68
N SER A 209 -5.66 11.37 -0.25
CA SER A 209 -4.39 11.00 -0.90
C SER A 209 -3.27 10.83 0.13
N VAL A 210 -3.10 11.82 1.00
CA VAL A 210 -2.08 11.82 2.06
C VAL A 210 -2.33 10.68 3.03
N LEU A 211 -3.58 10.50 3.50
CA LEU A 211 -3.92 9.45 4.44
C LEU A 211 -3.58 8.06 3.89
N ILE A 212 -4.03 7.76 2.67
CA ILE A 212 -3.81 6.45 2.04
C ILE A 212 -2.33 6.23 1.75
N GLN A 213 -1.62 7.26 1.27
CA GLN A 213 -0.19 7.14 0.98
C GLN A 213 0.63 6.86 2.24
N TYR A 214 0.39 7.61 3.32
CA TYR A 214 1.15 7.46 4.56
C TYR A 214 0.81 6.16 5.30
N LEU A 215 -0.46 5.75 5.32
CA LEU A 215 -0.85 4.44 5.85
C LEU A 215 -0.17 3.33 5.05
N THR A 216 -0.20 3.40 3.72
CA THR A 216 0.46 2.39 2.88
C THR A 216 1.97 2.38 3.12
N ALA A 217 2.60 3.54 3.28
CA ALA A 217 4.02 3.64 3.62
C ALA A 217 4.38 3.01 4.98
N MET A 218 3.42 2.88 5.91
CA MET A 218 3.61 2.16 7.16
C MET A 218 3.61 0.63 6.99
N PHE A 219 2.74 0.11 6.11
CA PHE A 219 2.57 -1.33 5.93
C PHE A 219 3.47 -1.92 4.83
N LEU A 220 3.80 -1.14 3.79
CA LEU A 220 4.57 -1.59 2.63
C LEU A 220 5.96 -2.17 2.98
N PRO A 221 6.71 -1.64 3.96
CA PRO A 221 7.97 -2.26 4.40
C PRO A 221 7.81 -3.71 4.84
N GLU A 222 6.68 -4.05 5.46
CA GLU A 222 6.39 -5.43 5.85
C GLU A 222 6.14 -6.33 4.65
N PHE A 223 5.46 -5.82 3.61
CA PHE A 223 5.22 -6.57 2.38
C PHE A 223 6.53 -6.81 1.63
N ILE A 224 7.43 -5.82 1.61
CA ILE A 224 8.78 -5.95 1.03
C ILE A 224 9.57 -7.03 1.77
N LEU A 225 9.55 -7.02 3.11
CA LEU A 225 10.20 -8.05 3.92
C LEU A 225 9.58 -9.44 3.70
N LEU A 226 8.26 -9.53 3.54
CA LEU A 226 7.57 -10.78 3.20
C LEU A 226 8.03 -11.32 1.84
N ALA A 227 8.06 -10.48 0.81
CA ALA A 227 8.51 -10.85 -0.53
C ALA A 227 9.97 -11.35 -0.49
N TYR A 228 10.83 -10.66 0.26
CA TYR A 228 12.20 -11.10 0.52
C TYR A 228 12.23 -12.49 1.19
N CYS A 229 11.47 -12.69 2.27
CA CYS A 229 11.47 -13.94 3.03
C CYS A 229 10.94 -15.12 2.22
N LYS A 230 9.85 -14.93 1.45
CA LYS A 230 9.33 -15.97 0.54
C LYS A 230 10.32 -16.28 -0.59
N GLY A 231 11.09 -15.30 -1.05
CA GLY A 231 12.17 -15.52 -2.01
C GLY A 231 13.35 -16.33 -1.45
N ARG A 232 13.61 -16.22 -0.14
CA ARG A 232 14.82 -16.75 0.51
C ARG A 232 14.63 -18.04 1.30
N PHE A 233 13.48 -18.22 1.95
CA PHE A 233 13.23 -19.28 2.93
C PHE A 233 12.01 -20.13 2.54
N GLN A 234 12.21 -21.44 2.39
CA GLN A 234 11.14 -22.38 2.05
C GLN A 234 10.07 -22.48 3.14
N SER A 235 10.45 -22.30 4.40
CA SER A 235 9.58 -22.31 5.58
C SER A 235 8.53 -21.18 5.63
N PHE A 236 8.69 -20.15 4.80
CA PHE A 236 7.70 -19.09 4.59
C PHE A 236 6.62 -19.50 3.58
N HIS A 237 6.80 -20.61 2.87
CA HIS A 237 5.78 -21.14 1.98
C HIS A 237 4.71 -21.87 2.78
N ILE A 238 3.48 -21.38 2.64
CA ILE A 238 2.33 -21.92 3.36
C ILE A 238 1.67 -22.98 2.49
N GLN A 239 1.27 -24.10 3.10
CA GLN A 239 0.46 -25.13 2.45
C GLN A 239 -1.03 -24.75 2.51
N PRO A 240 -1.81 -25.01 1.44
CA PRO A 240 -3.22 -24.69 1.39
C PRO A 240 -4.02 -25.46 2.47
N PRO A 241 -5.14 -24.89 2.97
CA PRO A 241 -5.93 -25.47 4.05
C PRO A 241 -6.35 -26.92 3.80
N ASN A 242 -6.73 -27.25 2.57
CA ASN A 242 -7.17 -28.60 2.19
C ASN A 242 -6.06 -29.66 2.25
N GLN A 243 -4.78 -29.29 2.09
CA GLN A 243 -3.65 -30.22 2.26
C GLN A 243 -3.26 -30.44 3.73
N ARG A 244 -3.63 -29.52 4.62
CA ARG A 244 -3.42 -29.72 6.08
C ARG A 244 -4.38 -30.76 6.63
N LYS A 245 -5.66 -30.71 6.20
CA LYS A 245 -6.69 -31.69 6.60
C LYS A 245 -6.32 -33.11 6.15
N SER A 246 -5.84 -33.29 4.91
CA SER A 246 -5.45 -34.62 4.41
C SER A 246 -4.21 -35.21 5.08
N LYS A 247 -3.25 -34.38 5.54
CA LYS A 247 -2.09 -34.83 6.33
C LYS A 247 -2.45 -35.17 7.78
N GLN A 248 -3.43 -34.48 8.37
CA GLN A 248 -3.93 -34.80 9.71
C GLN A 248 -4.87 -36.01 9.72
N GLN A 249 -5.56 -36.27 8.61
CA GLN A 249 -6.48 -37.40 8.45
C GLN A 249 -5.84 -38.72 7.98
N LYS A 250 -4.53 -38.78 7.70
CA LYS A 250 -3.83 -40.07 7.59
C LYS A 250 -3.48 -40.51 9.01
N PRO A 251 -4.19 -41.47 9.64
CA PRO A 251 -3.65 -42.12 10.82
C PRO A 251 -2.34 -42.77 10.41
N ARG A 252 -1.37 -42.82 11.31
CA ARG A 252 -0.21 -43.71 11.20
C ARG A 252 -0.74 -45.16 11.23
N GLY A 253 -1.24 -45.64 10.10
CA GLY A 253 -1.53 -47.05 9.88
C GLY A 253 -0.20 -47.78 9.76
N GLY A 254 0.31 -48.26 10.88
CA GLY A 254 1.55 -49.02 10.91
C GLY A 254 1.98 -49.36 12.33
N HIS A 255 1.36 -50.39 12.91
CA HIS A 255 2.02 -51.56 13.53
C HIS A 255 1.01 -52.27 14.44
N LYS A 256 0.46 -53.39 13.98
CA LYS A 256 0.23 -54.53 14.86
C LYS A 256 0.81 -55.75 14.17
N ALA A 257 1.61 -56.45 14.97
CA ALA A 257 2.32 -57.69 14.69
C ALA A 257 1.38 -58.83 14.31
#